data_AF-A0A4P0XT81-F1
#
_entry.id   AF-A0A4P0XT81-F1
#
_cell.length_a   1.000
_cell.length_b   1.000
_cell.length_c   1.000
_cell.angle_alpha   90.00
_cell.angle_beta   90.00
_cell.angle_gamma   90.00
#
_symmetry.space_group_name_H-M   'P 1'
#
loop_
_entity.id
_entity.type
_entity.pdbx_description
1 polymer ?
#
loop_
_entity_poly.entity_id
_entity_poly.type
_entity_poly.pdbx_seq_one_letter_code
_entity_poly.pdbx_strand_id
1 'polypeptide(L)'
;MHDWLARCESLSLQPLALTPDVLALPWQPPAWSAVQVDEQWLIRHQPWGGMAAENVWLTELLQSEAEEHVIDSYSPPPRRRASGGSSLRRHC
;
A
#
# COMPACT_ATOMS: atom_id res chain seq x y z
N MET A 1 5.02 -17.67 7.51
CA MET A 1 6.09 -17.22 8.43
C MET A 1 7.27 -18.17 8.48
N HIS A 2 7.09 -19.46 8.80
CA HIS A 2 8.20 -20.43 8.86
C HIS A 2 9.03 -20.47 7.57
N ASP A 3 8.37 -20.58 6.41
CA ASP A 3 9.06 -20.67 5.12
C ASP A 3 9.86 -19.40 4.77
N TRP A 4 9.39 -18.22 5.19
CA TRP A 4 10.14 -16.98 5.00
C TRP A 4 11.41 -16.95 5.86
N LEU A 5 11.33 -17.40 7.11
CA LEU A 5 12.51 -17.48 7.98
C LEU A 5 13.52 -18.53 7.48
N ALA A 6 13.05 -19.70 7.04
CA ALA A 6 13.89 -20.72 6.44
C ALA A 6 14.57 -20.21 5.15
N ARG A 7 13.88 -19.38 4.36
CA ARG A 7 14.47 -18.73 3.18
C ARG A 7 15.52 -17.67 3.56
N CYS A 8 15.33 -16.93 4.65
CA CYS A 8 16.37 -16.05 5.17
C CYS A 8 17.62 -16.85 5.57
N GLU A 9 17.45 -17.95 6.31
CA GLU A 9 18.55 -18.82 6.75
C GLU A 9 19.32 -19.42 5.57
N SER A 10 18.62 -19.94 4.55
CA SER A 10 19.27 -20.52 3.36
C SER A 10 20.07 -19.49 2.55
N LEU A 11 19.73 -18.21 2.68
CA LEU A 11 20.46 -17.08 2.09
C LEU A 11 21.47 -16.44 3.05
N SER A 12 21.70 -17.03 4.24
CA SER A 12 22.56 -16.48 5.30
C SER A 12 22.16 -15.07 5.76
N LEU A 13 20.88 -14.72 5.64
CA LEU A 13 20.32 -13.47 6.16
C LEU A 13 19.96 -13.65 7.63
N GLN A 14 20.40 -12.71 8.47
CA GLN A 14 20.00 -12.61 9.89
C GLN A 14 18.98 -11.48 10.02
N PRO A 15 17.66 -11.76 9.93
CA PRO A 15 16.65 -10.71 9.94
C PRO A 15 16.59 -10.03 11.32
N LEU A 16 16.88 -8.73 11.35
CA LEU A 16 16.67 -7.88 12.54
C LEU A 16 15.17 -7.66 12.82
N ALA A 17 14.38 -7.58 11.75
CA ALA A 17 12.93 -7.45 11.79
C ALA A 17 12.31 -8.09 10.54
N LEU A 18 11.07 -8.57 10.68
CA LEU A 18 10.23 -9.01 9.57
C LEU A 18 8.93 -8.21 9.64
N THR A 19 8.79 -7.24 8.74
CA THR A 19 7.75 -6.21 8.77
C THR A 19 6.84 -6.35 7.56
N PRO A 20 5.51 -6.24 7.72
CA PRO A 20 4.60 -6.10 6.59
C PRO A 20 5.03 -4.92 5.71
N ASP A 21 5.17 -5.16 4.41
CA ASP A 21 5.62 -4.20 3.40
C ASP A 21 4.88 -2.85 3.48
N VAL A 22 3.56 -2.88 3.66
CA VAL A 22 2.73 -1.68 3.75
C VAL A 22 3.11 -0.76 4.92
N LEU A 23 3.69 -1.30 6.00
CA LEU A 23 4.11 -0.50 7.15
C LEU A 23 5.44 0.23 6.94
N ALA A 24 6.17 -0.09 5.87
CA ALA A 24 7.37 0.63 5.46
C ALA A 24 7.06 1.92 4.68
N LEU A 25 5.82 2.09 4.17
CA LEU A 25 5.41 3.33 3.51
C LEU A 25 5.40 4.50 4.50
N PRO A 26 5.57 5.75 4.04
CA PRO A 26 5.45 6.92 4.90
C PRO A 26 4.09 6.98 5.62
N TRP A 27 4.08 7.53 6.84
CA TRP A 27 2.86 7.83 7.58
C TRP A 27 2.81 9.33 7.85
N GLN A 28 2.02 10.05 7.06
CA GLN A 28 1.90 11.52 7.12
C GLN A 28 0.43 11.93 7.17
N PRO A 29 -0.25 11.71 8.33
CA PRO A 29 -1.65 12.05 8.46
C PRO A 29 -1.88 13.56 8.20
N PRO A 30 -3.03 13.95 7.62
CA PRO A 30 -4.20 13.11 7.38
C PRO A 30 -4.13 12.28 6.08
N ALA A 31 -3.08 12.45 5.26
CA ALA A 31 -2.95 11.73 4.00
C ALA A 31 -2.54 10.26 4.22
N TRP A 32 -3.07 9.41 3.36
CA TRP A 32 -2.61 8.02 3.23
C TRP A 32 -1.45 7.95 2.26
N SER A 33 -0.67 6.88 2.33
CA SER A 33 0.43 6.63 1.38
C SER A 33 0.14 5.41 0.51
N ALA A 34 0.50 5.47 -0.76
CA ALA A 34 0.35 4.35 -1.68
C ALA A 34 1.54 4.17 -2.62
N VAL A 35 1.88 2.93 -2.95
CA VAL A 35 2.89 2.57 -3.96
C VAL A 35 2.48 1.27 -4.63
N GLN A 36 2.84 1.12 -5.91
CA GLN A 36 2.63 -0.13 -6.65
C GLN A 36 3.92 -0.96 -6.64
N VAL A 37 3.83 -2.24 -6.29
CA VAL A 37 4.90 -3.25 -6.33
C VAL A 37 4.37 -4.47 -7.07
N ASP A 38 5.02 -4.87 -8.16
CA ASP A 38 4.66 -6.04 -8.97
C ASP A 38 3.14 -6.14 -9.26
N GLU A 39 2.57 -5.03 -9.75
CA GLU A 39 1.13 -4.83 -10.06
C GLU A 39 0.17 -4.75 -8.87
N GLN A 40 0.63 -4.99 -7.64
CA GLN A 40 -0.15 -4.84 -6.40
C GLN A 40 0.02 -3.44 -5.81
N TRP A 41 -1.09 -2.83 -5.40
CA TRP A 41 -1.08 -1.59 -4.64
C TRP A 41 -0.94 -1.88 -3.15
N LEU A 42 0.03 -1.26 -2.50
CA LEU A 42 0.12 -1.16 -1.04
C LEU A 42 -0.41 0.20 -0.63
N ILE A 43 -1.33 0.23 0.34
CA ILE A 43 -1.94 1.48 0.84
C ILE A 43 -1.88 1.50 2.37
N ARG A 44 -1.09 2.42 2.90
CA ARG A 44 -0.99 2.70 4.33
C ARG A 44 -2.04 3.74 4.72
N HIS A 45 -3.15 3.27 5.29
CA HIS A 45 -4.30 4.08 5.69
C HIS A 45 -4.37 4.36 7.19
N GLN A 46 -3.51 3.74 7.99
CA GLN A 46 -3.44 3.92 9.45
C GLN A 46 -2.01 3.72 10.00
N PRO A 47 -1.72 4.07 11.27
CA PRO A 47 -0.37 4.00 11.82
C PRO A 47 0.20 2.58 11.92
N TRP A 48 -0.63 1.59 12.23
CA TRP A 48 -0.21 0.20 12.53
C TRP A 48 -0.77 -0.84 11.57
N GLY A 49 -1.33 -0.40 10.46
CA GLY A 49 -2.01 -1.25 9.51
C GLY A 49 -2.03 -0.65 8.11
N GLY A 50 -2.45 -1.48 7.18
CA GLY A 50 -2.52 -1.14 5.77
C GLY A 50 -3.30 -2.20 5.02
N MET A 51 -3.48 -1.97 3.74
CA MET A 51 -4.17 -2.87 2.83
C MET A 51 -3.30 -3.11 1.60
N ALA A 52 -3.51 -4.25 0.97
CA ALA A 52 -2.89 -4.61 -0.30
C ALA A 52 -3.98 -5.04 -1.28
N ALA A 53 -3.94 -4.53 -2.50
CA ALA A 53 -4.98 -4.75 -3.48
C ALA A 53 -4.42 -4.88 -4.89
N GLU A 54 -4.98 -5.79 -5.68
CA GLU A 54 -4.79 -5.77 -7.13
C GLU A 54 -5.43 -4.53 -7.73
N ASN A 55 -4.88 -4.05 -8.85
CA ASN A 55 -5.39 -2.85 -9.53
C ASN A 55 -6.89 -2.94 -9.89
N VAL A 56 -7.39 -4.15 -10.14
CA VAL A 56 -8.81 -4.41 -10.46
C VAL A 56 -9.76 -4.26 -9.28
N TRP A 57 -9.27 -4.32 -8.04
CA TRP A 57 -10.08 -4.15 -6.83
C TRP A 57 -9.91 -2.78 -6.19
N LEU A 58 -8.95 -1.98 -6.67
CA LEU A 58 -8.58 -0.72 -6.03
C LEU A 58 -9.77 0.25 -5.95
N THR A 59 -10.61 0.30 -6.99
CA THR A 59 -11.74 1.24 -7.01
C THR A 59 -12.79 0.85 -5.98
N GLU A 60 -13.21 -0.41 -6.01
CA GLU A 60 -14.20 -0.97 -5.10
C GLU A 60 -13.75 -0.87 -3.65
N LEU A 61 -12.47 -1.14 -3.40
CA LEU A 61 -11.90 -1.07 -2.05
C LEU A 61 -11.90 0.37 -1.54
N LEU A 62 -11.40 1.33 -2.32
CA LEU A 62 -11.40 2.75 -1.92
C LEU A 62 -12.80 3.35 -1.78
N GLN A 63 -13.79 2.81 -2.49
CA GLN A 63 -15.20 3.22 -2.38
C GLN A 63 -15.94 2.54 -1.21
N SER A 64 -15.40 1.44 -0.68
CA SER A 64 -15.96 0.78 0.51
C SER A 64 -15.66 1.53 1.81
N GLU A 65 -14.67 2.42 1.78
CA GLU A 65 -14.35 3.32 2.87
C GLU A 65 -15.45 4.38 3.06
N ALA A 66 -15.74 4.72 4.32
CA ALA A 66 -16.85 5.62 4.66
C ALA A 66 -16.63 7.07 4.20
N GLU A 67 -15.38 7.50 4.09
CA GLU A 67 -14.99 8.87 3.76
C GLU A 67 -14.05 8.91 2.57
N GLU A 68 -14.03 10.05 1.87
CA GLU A 68 -13.08 10.30 0.81
C GLU A 68 -11.72 10.71 1.40
N HIS A 69 -10.65 10.03 0.97
CA HIS A 69 -9.31 10.24 1.50
C HIS A 69 -8.35 10.79 0.45
N VAL A 70 -7.42 11.60 0.94
CA VAL A 70 -6.25 12.05 0.20
C VAL A 70 -5.21 10.93 0.25
N ILE A 71 -4.73 10.50 -0.91
CA ILE A 71 -3.72 9.45 -1.01
C ILE A 71 -2.51 9.98 -1.77
N ASP A 72 -1.36 10.06 -1.10
CA ASP A 72 -0.07 10.37 -1.69
C ASP A 72 0.51 9.12 -2.35
N SER A 73 0.60 9.16 -3.67
CA SER A 73 1.04 8.03 -4.50
C SER A 73 2.48 8.20 -4.96
N TYR A 74 3.32 7.24 -4.58
CA TYR A 74 4.72 7.12 -4.97
C TYR A 74 4.90 6.30 -6.27
N SER A 75 3.80 6.04 -6.98
CA SER A 75 3.78 5.41 -8.29
C SER A 75 2.82 6.17 -9.21
N PRO A 76 2.83 5.93 -10.52
CA PRO A 76 1.77 6.39 -11.39
C PRO A 76 0.38 6.01 -10.86
N PRO A 77 -0.51 6.99 -10.58
CA PRO A 77 -1.89 6.69 -10.24
C PRO A 77 -2.51 5.88 -11.37
N PRO A 78 -3.37 4.90 -11.05
CA PRO A 78 -4.05 4.14 -12.09
C PRO A 78 -4.90 5.07 -12.92
N ARG A 79 -5.09 4.72 -14.21
CA ARG A 79 -5.91 5.52 -15.13
C ARG A 79 -7.31 5.65 -14.56
N ARG A 80 -7.63 6.85 -14.06
CA ARG A 80 -8.89 7.16 -13.41
C ARG A 80 -10.04 6.94 -14.39
N ARG A 81 -11.00 6.08 -14.03
CA ARG A 81 -12.34 6.13 -14.62
C ARG A 81 -13.04 7.35 -14.04
N ALA A 82 -13.70 8.14 -14.88
CA ALA A 82 -14.35 9.38 -14.48
C ALA A 82 -15.54 9.12 -13.54
N SER A 83 -15.28 9.00 -12.24
CA SER A 83 -16.29 8.98 -11.18
C SER A 83 -15.65 9.46 -9.88
N GLY A 84 -16.42 10.16 -9.03
CA GLY A 84 -15.96 10.70 -7.74
C GLY A 84 -15.52 9.60 -6.76
N GLY A 85 -14.64 9.94 -5.81
CA GLY A 85 -14.05 9.04 -4.84
C GLY A 85 -12.55 9.29 -4.63
N SER A 86 -11.99 8.72 -3.55
CA SER A 86 -10.60 8.89 -3.10
C SER A 86 -9.61 8.86 -4.27
N SER A 87 -8.86 9.95 -4.43
CA SER A 87 -7.97 10.14 -5.58
C SER A 87 -6.51 9.99 -5.17
N LEU A 88 -5.81 9.06 -5.81
CA LEU A 88 -4.34 8.98 -5.76
C LEU A 88 -3.76 10.23 -6.43
N ARG A 89 -3.08 11.06 -5.65
CA ARG A 89 -2.29 12.19 -6.14
C ARG A 89 -0.84 11.76 -6.25
N ARG A 90 -0.16 12.10 -7.34
CA ARG A 90 1.28 11.85 -7.43
C ARG A 90 2.00 12.67 -6.38
N HIS A 91 2.81 12.02 -5.58
CA HIS A 91 3.86 12.67 -4.82
C HIS A 91 5.02 12.96 -5.79
N CYS A 92 5.28 14.24 -6.06
CA CYS A 92 6.34 14.69 -6.96
C CYS A 92 7.71 14.65 -6.28
#